data_AF-A0A814DJ18-F1
#
_entry.id   AF-A0A814DJ18-F1
#
_cell.length_a   1.000
_cell.length_b   1.000
_cell.length_c   1.000
_cell.angle_alpha   90.00
_cell.angle_beta   90.00
_cell.angle_gamma   90.00
#
_symmetry.space_group_name_H-M   'P 1'
#
loop_
_entity.id
_entity.type
_entity.pdbx_description
1 polymer ?
#
loop_
_entity_poly.entity_id
_entity_poly.type
_entity_poly.pdbx_seq_one_letter_code
_entity_poly.pdbx_strand_id
1 'polypeptide(L)'
;MHNTRDKYKNNFDAMKSNYESKIKEGPTDICSCCGGLWFAYSIREYTVEMLVKKGLKKEFIDTVCYLKHAIIELCATCRKDIMSNKITNLALSNGLAFYEIPDCLKILTELEERLISPRIPFMVIRTLGFSKQFGLKGNLVNVPMTVDTNVSILPGSFSDTYTIQLKLMGQMKNKNAFMYETIQPKVVHTAVKYLVEQELYKDEGIVISNDWIKEYLNEKENFIVKNEDKKFNETENTEEDSDHDDNWNESDDKPINPVTTETLLNDETEHQNDTGIKFAPGENNRPISVLMDLKVDELTFPKVYCGKQRKIKENVKLTYAKIAKSELRIFDRRCGRVSKLFFT
;
A
#
# COMPACT_ATOMS: atom_id res chain seq x y z
N MET A 1 15.54 22.40 -35.60
CA MET A 1 14.25 21.94 -35.01
C MET A 1 13.32 23.13 -34.99
N HIS A 2 12.43 23.25 -35.99
CA HIS A 2 11.52 24.39 -36.08
C HIS A 2 10.56 24.39 -34.89
N ASN A 3 10.55 25.53 -34.20
CA ASN A 3 9.75 25.86 -33.03
C ASN A 3 8.27 25.84 -33.43
N THR A 4 7.59 24.70 -33.25
CA THR A 4 6.18 24.50 -33.60
C THR A 4 5.20 25.18 -32.63
N ARG A 5 5.71 26.00 -31.71
CA ARG A 5 4.93 26.69 -30.68
C ARG A 5 4.10 27.87 -31.21
N ASP A 6 4.45 28.47 -32.34
CA ASP A 6 3.73 29.64 -32.85
C ASP A 6 2.47 29.30 -33.66
N LYS A 7 2.27 28.04 -34.06
CA LYS A 7 1.11 27.61 -34.87
C LYS A 7 -0.20 27.53 -34.10
N TYR A 8 -0.17 27.57 -32.77
CA TYR A 8 -1.33 27.33 -31.90
C TYR A 8 -1.82 28.58 -31.16
N LYS A 9 -1.24 29.76 -31.39
CA LYS A 9 -1.57 30.97 -30.61
C LYS A 9 -2.95 31.58 -30.91
N ASN A 10 -3.66 31.16 -31.97
CA ASN A 10 -4.76 31.96 -32.51
C ASN A 10 -6.17 31.34 -32.41
N ASN A 11 -6.34 30.11 -31.89
CA ASN A 11 -7.67 29.55 -31.73
C ASN A 11 -7.75 28.57 -30.54
N PHE A 12 -8.46 28.97 -29.49
CA PHE A 12 -8.67 28.18 -28.27
C PHE A 12 -9.33 26.82 -28.56
N ASP A 13 -10.33 26.78 -29.44
CA ASP A 13 -11.07 25.54 -29.74
C ASP A 13 -10.19 24.51 -30.44
N ALA A 14 -9.27 24.97 -31.29
CA ALA A 14 -8.28 24.11 -31.94
C ALA A 14 -7.26 23.56 -30.94
N MET A 15 -6.84 24.37 -29.95
CA MET A 15 -5.96 23.89 -28.88
C MET A 15 -6.67 22.88 -27.98
N LYS A 16 -7.93 23.15 -27.61
CA LYS A 16 -8.76 22.28 -26.80
C LYS A 16 -8.99 20.93 -27.49
N SER A 17 -9.40 20.94 -28.75
CA SER A 17 -9.62 19.72 -29.53
C SER A 17 -8.34 18.88 -29.69
N ASN A 18 -7.19 19.52 -29.88
CA ASN A 18 -5.89 18.85 -29.94
C ASN A 18 -5.42 18.30 -28.59
N TYR A 19 -5.76 18.98 -27.48
CA TYR A 19 -5.50 18.46 -26.15
C TYR A 19 -6.38 17.23 -25.89
N GLU A 20 -7.69 17.36 -26.08
CA GLU A 20 -8.67 16.29 -25.89
C GLU A 20 -8.34 15.06 -26.73
N SER A 21 -7.92 15.23 -27.99
CA SER A 21 -7.51 14.10 -28.83
C SER A 21 -6.25 13.39 -28.32
N LYS A 22 -5.29 14.13 -27.74
CA LYS A 22 -4.06 13.56 -27.18
C LYS A 22 -4.24 12.91 -25.82
N ILE A 23 -5.23 13.35 -25.03
CA ILE A 23 -5.54 12.75 -23.73
C ILE A 23 -6.68 11.73 -23.81
N LYS A 24 -7.28 11.54 -24.98
CA LYS A 24 -8.35 10.56 -25.22
C LYS A 24 -7.92 9.17 -24.81
N GLU A 25 -6.68 8.81 -25.14
CA GLU A 25 -6.03 7.60 -24.67
C GLU A 25 -5.09 7.99 -23.52
N GLY A 26 -5.22 7.29 -22.40
CA GLY A 26 -4.35 7.49 -21.25
C GLY A 26 -2.91 7.05 -21.53
N PRO A 27 -1.99 7.25 -20.59
CA PRO A 27 -0.64 6.72 -20.71
C PRO A 27 -0.66 5.20 -20.54
N THR A 28 -0.65 4.46 -21.64
CA THR A 28 -0.69 2.99 -21.66
C THR A 28 0.60 2.36 -22.17
N ASP A 29 1.41 3.10 -22.92
CA ASP A 29 2.61 2.59 -23.56
C ASP A 29 3.77 2.50 -22.56
N ILE A 30 4.45 1.34 -22.54
CA ILE A 30 5.42 1.01 -21.49
C ILE A 30 6.84 1.24 -22.01
N CYS A 31 7.59 2.11 -21.35
CA CYS A 31 9.01 2.28 -21.66
C CYS A 31 9.81 1.03 -21.23
N SER A 32 10.49 0.36 -22.17
CA SER A 32 11.28 -0.85 -21.91
C SER A 32 12.45 -0.65 -20.94
N CYS A 33 12.89 0.60 -20.75
CA CYS A 33 14.01 0.95 -19.86
C CYS A 33 13.57 1.30 -18.43
N CYS A 34 12.67 2.27 -18.27
CA CYS A 34 12.23 2.74 -16.95
C CYS A 34 10.92 2.09 -16.47
N GLY A 35 10.27 1.27 -17.29
CA GLY A 35 8.97 0.66 -17.00
C GLY A 35 7.81 1.66 -16.86
N GLY A 36 8.06 2.95 -17.09
CA GLY A 36 7.04 3.98 -16.94
C GLY A 36 5.99 3.90 -18.04
N LEU A 37 4.75 4.23 -17.70
CA LEU A 37 3.62 4.43 -18.59
C LEU A 37 3.67 5.84 -19.20
N TRP A 38 3.51 5.90 -20.51
CA TRP A 38 3.55 7.14 -21.30
C TRP A 38 2.43 7.15 -22.32
N PHE A 39 2.10 8.34 -22.80
CA PHE A 39 1.27 8.49 -23.99
C PHE A 39 2.04 8.07 -25.24
N ALA A 40 1.34 7.53 -26.24
CA ALA A 40 1.92 7.07 -27.50
C ALA A 40 2.86 8.10 -28.15
N TYR A 41 2.48 9.39 -28.16
CA TYR A 41 3.30 10.46 -28.74
C TYR A 41 4.61 10.73 -27.98
N SER A 42 4.77 10.20 -26.76
CA SER A 42 5.96 10.34 -25.91
C SER A 42 6.91 9.13 -25.98
N ILE A 43 6.49 8.06 -26.64
CA ILE A 43 7.27 6.83 -26.88
C ILE A 43 7.80 6.83 -28.31
N ARG A 44 8.94 6.16 -28.51
CA ARG A 44 9.44 5.80 -29.83
C ARG A 44 9.88 4.34 -29.84
N GLU A 45 9.52 3.66 -30.91
CA GLU A 45 9.88 2.28 -31.14
C GLU A 45 11.27 2.15 -31.79
N TYR A 46 11.97 1.10 -31.39
CA TYR A 46 13.27 0.69 -31.89
C TYR A 46 13.33 -0.84 -31.96
N THR A 47 14.07 -1.37 -32.92
CA THR A 47 14.54 -2.76 -32.85
C THR A 47 15.97 -2.81 -32.28
N VAL A 48 16.38 -3.96 -31.76
CA VAL A 48 17.76 -4.18 -31.30
C VAL A 48 18.75 -3.84 -32.41
N GLU A 49 18.46 -4.25 -33.64
CA GLU A 49 19.28 -3.99 -34.83
C GLU A 49 19.44 -2.49 -35.11
N MET A 50 18.37 -1.69 -34.96
CA MET A 50 18.44 -0.24 -35.13
C MET A 50 19.34 0.42 -34.09
N LEU A 51 19.33 -0.07 -32.85
CA LEU A 51 20.18 0.43 -31.78
C LEU A 51 21.64 0.01 -31.97
N VAL A 52 21.89 -1.23 -32.40
CA VAL A 52 23.24 -1.71 -32.75
C VAL A 52 23.83 -0.93 -33.91
N LYS A 53 23.05 -0.66 -34.97
CA LYS A 53 23.47 0.19 -36.10
C LYS A 53 23.86 1.62 -35.67
N LYS A 54 23.36 2.09 -34.53
CA LYS A 54 23.72 3.38 -33.93
C LYS A 54 24.96 3.33 -33.02
N GLY A 55 25.65 2.19 -32.96
CA GLY A 55 26.89 2.03 -32.21
C GLY A 55 26.71 1.57 -30.75
N LEU A 56 25.51 1.11 -30.38
CA LEU A 56 25.25 0.56 -29.04
C LEU A 56 25.61 -0.94 -29.00
N LYS A 57 26.30 -1.36 -27.95
CA LYS A 57 26.62 -2.78 -27.73
C LYS A 57 25.37 -3.56 -27.34
N LYS A 58 25.23 -4.80 -27.83
CA LYS A 58 24.08 -5.67 -27.50
C LYS A 58 23.92 -5.90 -25.99
N GLU A 59 25.03 -6.16 -25.30
CA GLU A 59 25.06 -6.33 -23.83
C GLU A 59 24.53 -5.09 -23.08
N PHE A 60 24.84 -3.89 -23.58
CA PHE A 60 24.32 -2.64 -23.01
C PHE A 60 22.82 -2.51 -23.25
N ILE A 61 22.34 -2.83 -24.45
CA ILE A 61 20.90 -2.82 -24.77
C ILE A 61 20.16 -3.80 -23.86
N ASP A 62 20.65 -5.03 -23.70
CA ASP A 62 20.05 -6.07 -22.86
C ASP A 62 20.02 -5.67 -21.38
N THR A 63 21.00 -4.89 -20.93
CA THR A 63 21.05 -4.37 -19.55
C THR A 63 20.09 -3.21 -19.32
N VAL A 64 19.96 -2.31 -20.31
CA VAL A 64 19.17 -1.07 -20.13
C VAL A 64 17.71 -1.28 -20.50
N CYS A 65 17.39 -2.14 -21.45
CA CYS A 65 16.03 -2.52 -21.83
C CYS A 65 15.60 -3.73 -21.00
N TYR A 66 15.25 -3.45 -19.73
CA TYR A 66 14.87 -4.46 -18.76
C TYR A 66 13.68 -5.32 -19.22
N LEU A 67 12.69 -4.71 -19.89
CA LEU A 67 11.57 -5.42 -20.49
C LEU A 67 11.97 -5.94 -21.87
N LYS A 68 12.08 -7.28 -21.98
CA LYS A 68 12.58 -7.96 -23.18
C LYS A 68 11.45 -8.24 -24.16
N HIS A 69 11.00 -7.20 -24.86
CA HIS A 69 10.06 -7.32 -25.97
C HIS A 69 10.78 -7.27 -27.32
N ALA A 70 10.13 -7.80 -28.36
CA ALA A 70 10.67 -7.76 -29.73
C ALA A 70 10.83 -6.30 -30.24
N ILE A 71 9.91 -5.43 -29.83
CA ILE A 71 9.94 -3.99 -30.08
C ILE A 71 10.34 -3.30 -28.78
N ILE A 72 11.37 -2.45 -28.86
CA ILE A 72 11.86 -1.66 -27.73
C ILE A 72 11.21 -0.28 -27.79
N GLU A 73 10.43 0.03 -26.76
CA GLU A 73 9.72 1.29 -26.61
C GLU A 73 10.47 2.19 -25.65
N LEU A 74 10.94 3.36 -26.12
CA LEU A 74 11.72 4.28 -25.29
C LEU A 74 11.04 5.63 -25.15
N CYS A 75 10.85 6.05 -23.90
CA CYS A 75 10.43 7.42 -23.61
C CYS A 75 11.53 8.42 -23.98
N ALA A 76 11.14 9.69 -24.15
CA ALA A 76 12.04 10.75 -24.56
C ALA A 76 13.33 10.84 -23.71
N THR A 77 13.22 10.66 -22.38
CA THR A 77 14.36 10.71 -21.46
C THR A 77 15.26 9.49 -21.62
N CYS A 78 14.70 8.27 -21.57
CA CYS A 78 15.49 7.05 -21.69
C CYS A 78 16.20 6.98 -23.03
N ARG A 79 15.50 7.36 -24.11
CA ARG A 79 16.08 7.47 -25.44
C ARG A 79 17.29 8.41 -25.46
N LYS A 80 17.19 9.58 -24.84
CA LYS A 80 18.30 10.55 -24.80
C LYS A 80 19.53 9.97 -24.09
N ASP A 81 19.32 9.35 -22.94
CA ASP A 81 20.42 8.79 -22.14
C ASP A 81 21.04 7.57 -22.82
N ILE A 82 20.23 6.64 -23.33
CA ILE A 82 20.68 5.43 -24.05
C ILE A 82 21.50 5.80 -25.28
N MET A 83 21.05 6.75 -26.09
CA MET A 83 21.78 7.20 -27.29
C MET A 83 23.11 7.87 -26.94
N SER A 84 23.31 8.27 -25.68
CA SER A 84 24.56 8.82 -25.15
C SER A 84 25.39 7.76 -24.41
N ASN A 85 25.10 6.46 -24.58
CA ASN A 85 25.72 5.35 -23.85
C ASN A 85 25.61 5.46 -22.31
N LYS A 86 24.53 6.08 -21.83
CA LYS A 86 24.27 6.28 -20.39
C LYS A 86 23.02 5.52 -19.96
N ILE A 87 23.08 4.89 -18.78
CA ILE A 87 21.91 4.30 -18.14
C ILE A 87 21.11 5.40 -17.44
N THR A 88 19.82 5.51 -17.76
CA THR A 88 18.89 6.44 -17.11
C THR A 88 18.84 6.16 -15.61
N ASN A 89 18.87 7.19 -14.75
CA ASN A 89 18.79 6.98 -13.30
C ASN A 89 17.54 6.18 -12.88
N LEU A 90 16.39 6.43 -13.54
CA LEU A 90 15.12 5.75 -13.29
C LEU A 90 14.97 4.41 -14.04
N ALA A 91 16.06 3.82 -14.55
CA ALA A 91 15.99 2.52 -15.20
C ALA A 91 15.63 1.42 -14.20
N LEU A 92 14.83 0.44 -14.62
CA LEU A 92 14.50 -0.74 -13.82
C LEU A 92 15.75 -1.52 -13.41
N SER A 93 16.74 -1.59 -14.31
CA SER A 93 18.03 -2.23 -14.07
C SER A 93 18.93 -1.54 -13.04
N ASN A 94 18.53 -0.38 -12.51
CA ASN A 94 19.19 0.27 -11.38
C ASN A 94 18.62 -0.14 -10.01
N GLY A 95 17.77 -1.17 -9.95
CA GLY A 95 17.16 -1.65 -8.71
C GLY A 95 15.78 -1.05 -8.44
N LEU A 96 15.11 -0.53 -9.47
CA LEU A 96 13.74 0.00 -9.40
C LEU A 96 12.68 -1.00 -9.86
N ALA A 97 13.10 -2.19 -10.33
CA ALA A 97 12.18 -3.28 -10.60
C ALA A 97 11.63 -3.87 -9.29
N PHE A 98 10.31 -4.12 -9.24
CA PHE A 98 9.71 -4.81 -8.11
C PHE A 98 10.04 -6.30 -8.13
N TYR A 99 10.06 -6.89 -6.94
CA TYR A 99 10.09 -8.34 -6.79
C TYR A 99 8.73 -8.94 -7.15
N GLU A 100 8.74 -10.21 -7.56
CA GLU A 100 7.52 -10.99 -7.75
C GLU A 100 6.82 -11.17 -6.40
N ILE A 101 5.50 -10.94 -6.38
CA ILE A 101 4.70 -11.09 -5.17
C ILE A 101 4.40 -12.58 -4.99
N PRO A 102 4.76 -13.19 -3.85
CA PRO A 102 4.32 -14.53 -3.49
C PRO A 102 2.81 -14.62 -3.34
N ASP A 103 2.21 -15.76 -3.65
CA ASP A 103 0.75 -15.92 -3.62
C ASP A 103 0.15 -15.69 -2.23
N CYS A 104 0.88 -16.03 -1.17
CA CYS A 104 0.46 -15.77 0.22
C CYS A 104 0.29 -14.28 0.54
N LEU A 105 1.01 -13.38 -0.16
CA LEU A 105 0.87 -11.93 0.02
C LEU A 105 -0.18 -11.32 -0.91
N LYS A 106 -0.46 -11.94 -2.07
CA LYS A 106 -1.44 -11.43 -3.05
C LYS A 106 -2.85 -11.40 -2.48
N ILE A 107 -3.21 -12.41 -1.70
CA ILE A 107 -4.57 -12.63 -1.20
C ILE A 107 -4.91 -11.76 0.02
N LEU A 108 -3.92 -11.17 0.69
CA LEU A 108 -4.13 -10.37 1.90
C LEU A 108 -5.09 -9.20 1.68
N THR A 109 -6.00 -8.97 2.62
CA THR A 109 -6.77 -7.73 2.72
C THR A 109 -5.89 -6.55 3.17
N GLU A 110 -6.44 -5.33 3.19
CA GLU A 110 -5.66 -4.17 3.67
C GLU A 110 -5.38 -4.27 5.16
N LEU A 111 -6.35 -4.69 5.99
CA LEU A 111 -6.13 -4.89 7.42
C LEU A 111 -5.16 -6.05 7.70
N GLU A 112 -5.25 -7.16 6.96
CA GLU A 112 -4.31 -8.27 7.08
C GLU A 112 -2.88 -7.87 6.73
N GLU A 113 -2.70 -7.05 5.70
CA GLU A 113 -1.40 -6.44 5.39
C GLU A 113 -0.92 -5.55 6.54
N ARG A 114 -1.79 -4.75 7.17
CA ARG A 114 -1.39 -3.90 8.31
C ARG A 114 -0.96 -4.70 9.54
N LEU A 115 -1.55 -5.86 9.80
CA LEU A 115 -1.16 -6.72 10.92
C LEU A 115 0.29 -7.20 10.79
N ILE A 116 0.75 -7.42 9.57
CA ILE A 116 2.09 -7.96 9.30
C ILE A 116 3.12 -6.87 9.00
N SER A 117 2.71 -5.59 8.92
CA SER A 117 3.60 -4.45 8.68
C SER A 117 4.29 -3.98 9.97
N PRO A 118 5.63 -3.91 10.01
CA PRO A 118 6.36 -3.29 11.13
C PRO A 118 6.15 -1.78 11.29
N ARG A 119 5.55 -1.12 10.29
CA ARG A 119 5.22 0.30 10.29
C ARG A 119 3.76 0.47 9.88
N ILE A 120 2.96 1.09 10.74
CA ILE A 120 1.56 1.40 10.42
C ILE A 120 1.41 2.91 10.24
N PRO A 121 1.15 3.39 9.01
CA PRO A 121 0.72 4.76 8.79
C PRO A 121 -0.76 4.91 9.12
N PHE A 122 -1.02 5.72 10.14
CA PHE A 122 -2.33 6.27 10.43
C PHE A 122 -2.51 7.55 9.61
N MET A 123 -3.51 7.54 8.74
CA MET A 123 -3.89 8.68 7.92
C MET A 123 -5.36 8.60 7.55
N VAL A 124 -6.05 9.73 7.57
CA VAL A 124 -7.48 9.77 7.24
C VAL A 124 -7.63 10.27 5.82
N ILE A 125 -7.99 9.36 4.91
CA ILE A 125 -8.28 9.69 3.52
C ILE A 125 -9.79 9.96 3.38
N ARG A 126 -10.16 11.10 2.81
CA ARG A 126 -11.55 11.50 2.57
C ARG A 126 -11.76 11.90 1.12
N THR A 127 -12.98 11.79 0.62
CA THR A 127 -13.35 12.35 -0.69
C THR A 127 -13.49 13.87 -0.60
N LEU A 128 -12.84 14.60 -1.50
CA LEU A 128 -12.91 16.05 -1.62
C LEU A 128 -14.03 16.46 -2.58
N GLY A 129 -15.21 16.75 -2.04
CA GLY A 129 -16.35 17.30 -2.78
C GLY A 129 -16.91 16.37 -3.86
N PHE A 130 -17.50 16.98 -4.90
CA PHE A 130 -18.22 16.26 -5.97
C PHE A 130 -17.29 15.53 -6.97
N SER A 131 -16.02 15.92 -7.05
CA SER A 131 -15.10 15.49 -8.12
C SER A 131 -14.49 14.09 -7.94
N LYS A 132 -14.97 13.29 -6.97
CA LYS A 132 -14.41 11.97 -6.59
C LYS A 132 -12.90 11.98 -6.30
N GLN A 133 -12.33 13.16 -6.06
CA GLN A 133 -10.93 13.29 -5.65
C GLN A 133 -10.80 12.85 -4.21
N PHE A 134 -9.62 12.37 -3.83
CA PHE A 134 -9.30 12.05 -2.44
C PHE A 134 -8.36 13.11 -1.87
N GLY A 135 -8.38 13.28 -0.55
CA GLY A 135 -7.50 14.17 0.18
C GLY A 135 -7.20 13.60 1.56
N LEU A 136 -6.06 14.01 2.12
CA LEU A 136 -5.71 13.72 3.50
C LEU A 136 -6.36 14.75 4.43
N LYS A 137 -7.03 14.27 5.48
CA LYS A 137 -7.40 15.09 6.63
C LYS A 137 -6.39 14.87 7.74
N GLY A 138 -5.78 15.96 8.21
CA GLY A 138 -4.78 15.91 9.26
C GLY A 138 -3.42 15.38 8.77
N ASN A 139 -2.59 14.95 9.72
CA ASN A 139 -1.22 14.52 9.46
C ASN A 139 -1.13 13.00 9.21
N LEU A 140 -0.15 12.60 8.41
CA LEU A 140 0.30 11.21 8.31
C LEU A 140 1.15 10.89 9.56
N VAL A 141 0.70 9.92 10.36
CA VAL A 141 1.39 9.49 11.58
C VAL A 141 1.89 8.07 11.38
N ASN A 142 3.21 7.90 11.22
CA ASN A 142 3.84 6.59 11.06
C ASN A 142 4.28 6.03 12.41
N VAL A 143 3.67 4.92 12.83
CA VAL A 143 3.93 4.33 14.15
C VAL A 143 4.72 3.02 13.97
N PRO A 144 5.90 2.89 14.62
CA PRO A 144 6.64 1.63 14.64
C PRO A 144 5.93 0.62 15.51
N MET A 145 5.94 -0.64 15.09
CA MET A 145 5.26 -1.71 15.79
C MET A 145 5.95 -3.06 15.64
N THR A 146 5.75 -3.92 16.62
CA THR A 146 6.24 -5.30 16.60
C THR A 146 5.17 -6.22 16.04
N VAL A 147 5.49 -6.94 14.95
CA VAL A 147 4.55 -7.86 14.28
C VAL A 147 4.07 -8.96 15.23
N ASP A 148 4.93 -9.43 16.14
CA ASP A 148 4.57 -10.45 17.14
C ASP A 148 3.37 -10.02 18.00
N THR A 149 3.33 -8.76 18.45
CA THR A 149 2.21 -8.19 19.25
C THR A 149 0.89 -8.15 18.47
N ASN A 150 0.94 -7.95 17.14
CA ASN A 150 -0.25 -7.96 16.30
C ASN A 150 -0.77 -9.40 16.12
N VAL A 151 0.15 -10.32 15.85
CA VAL A 151 -0.18 -11.71 15.54
C VAL A 151 -0.64 -12.47 16.79
N SER A 152 -0.16 -12.10 17.99
CA SER A 152 -0.59 -12.69 19.25
C SER A 152 -2.05 -12.43 19.61
N ILE A 153 -2.70 -11.45 18.99
CA ILE A 153 -4.14 -11.16 19.19
C ILE A 153 -5.01 -12.15 18.40
N LEU A 154 -4.44 -12.80 17.38
CA LEU A 154 -5.18 -13.71 16.52
C LEU A 154 -5.42 -15.05 17.24
N PRO A 155 -6.64 -15.61 17.17
CA PRO A 155 -6.89 -16.95 17.67
C PRO A 155 -6.02 -17.97 16.96
N GLY A 156 -5.47 -18.92 17.72
CA GLY A 156 -4.63 -20.00 17.19
C GLY A 156 -5.37 -21.09 16.40
N SER A 157 -6.70 -20.99 16.24
CA SER A 157 -7.51 -21.97 15.50
C SER A 157 -7.55 -21.64 14.00
N PHE A 158 -7.22 -22.63 13.15
CA PHE A 158 -7.07 -22.46 11.71
C PHE A 158 -7.96 -23.43 10.93
N SER A 159 -9.26 -23.19 10.89
CA SER A 159 -10.06 -23.68 9.75
C SER A 159 -9.81 -22.78 8.53
N ASP A 160 -9.82 -23.35 7.34
CA ASP A 160 -9.78 -22.59 6.08
C ASP A 160 -10.92 -21.58 5.95
N THR A 161 -12.01 -21.81 6.69
CA THR A 161 -13.21 -20.97 6.71
C THR A 161 -13.31 -20.06 7.94
N TYR A 162 -12.35 -20.13 8.87
CA TYR A 162 -12.43 -19.35 10.11
C TYR A 162 -12.09 -17.89 9.84
N THR A 163 -13.01 -17.01 10.20
CA THR A 163 -12.87 -15.56 10.07
C THR A 163 -13.18 -14.87 11.38
N ILE A 164 -12.54 -13.72 11.60
CA ILE A 164 -12.79 -12.86 12.77
C ILE A 164 -12.96 -11.42 12.34
N GLN A 165 -13.78 -10.67 13.08
CA GLN A 165 -13.93 -9.24 12.91
C GLN A 165 -12.89 -8.51 13.77
N LEU A 166 -12.01 -7.73 13.13
CA LEU A 166 -10.96 -6.97 13.82
C LEU A 166 -11.14 -5.47 13.63
N LYS A 167 -11.04 -4.74 14.75
CA LYS A 167 -11.01 -3.28 14.80
C LYS A 167 -9.59 -2.82 15.16
N LEU A 168 -8.85 -2.33 14.18
CA LEU A 168 -7.56 -1.65 14.41
C LEU A 168 -7.85 -0.24 14.90
N MET A 169 -7.42 0.06 16.11
CA MET A 169 -7.60 1.34 16.77
C MET A 169 -6.30 2.15 16.73
N GLY A 170 -6.40 3.48 16.58
CA GLY A 170 -5.23 4.36 16.80
C GLY A 170 -4.83 4.41 18.27
N GLN A 171 -5.83 4.53 19.16
CA GLN A 171 -5.71 4.43 20.61
C GLN A 171 -6.96 3.73 21.14
N MET A 172 -6.87 3.00 22.26
CA MET A 172 -8.03 2.25 22.79
C MET A 172 -9.18 3.17 23.22
N LYS A 173 -8.87 4.40 23.64
CA LYS A 173 -9.85 5.43 24.01
C LYS A 173 -10.63 6.01 22.82
N ASN A 174 -10.18 5.80 21.58
CA ASN A 174 -10.87 6.35 20.42
C ASN A 174 -12.20 5.63 20.21
N LYS A 175 -13.28 6.40 19.97
CA LYS A 175 -14.61 5.83 19.69
C LYS A 175 -14.63 5.04 18.38
N ASN A 176 -13.99 5.60 17.35
CA ASN A 176 -13.99 5.05 16.00
C ASN A 176 -12.70 4.28 15.70
N ALA A 177 -12.86 3.10 15.11
CA ALA A 177 -11.74 2.33 14.59
C ALA A 177 -11.06 3.05 13.42
N PHE A 178 -9.75 2.85 13.28
CA PHE A 178 -8.99 3.27 12.11
C PHE A 178 -9.31 2.39 10.90
N MET A 179 -9.34 1.07 11.11
CA MET A 179 -9.76 0.08 10.12
C MET A 179 -10.65 -0.96 10.79
N TYR A 180 -11.65 -1.44 10.06
CA TYR A 180 -12.54 -2.50 10.51
C TYR A 180 -12.80 -3.44 9.34
N GLU A 181 -12.30 -4.66 9.43
CA GLU A 181 -12.44 -5.68 8.39
C GLU A 181 -12.60 -7.06 9.03
N THR A 182 -13.25 -7.96 8.30
CA THR A 182 -13.24 -9.40 8.59
C THR A 182 -11.96 -9.99 7.99
N ILE A 183 -11.17 -10.69 8.80
CA ILE A 183 -9.89 -11.25 8.37
C ILE A 183 -9.85 -12.77 8.56
N GLN A 184 -8.92 -13.43 7.88
CA GLN A 184 -8.61 -14.85 8.01
C GLN A 184 -7.26 -15.03 8.72
N PRO A 185 -7.25 -15.46 10.00
CA PRO A 185 -6.00 -15.67 10.74
C PRO A 185 -5.01 -16.55 9.98
N LYS A 186 -5.47 -17.64 9.36
CA LYS A 186 -4.62 -18.57 8.60
C LYS A 186 -3.81 -17.88 7.49
N VAL A 187 -4.41 -16.95 6.77
CA VAL A 187 -3.75 -16.20 5.69
C VAL A 187 -2.66 -15.30 6.26
N VAL A 188 -2.98 -14.57 7.33
CA VAL A 188 -2.02 -13.73 8.07
C VAL A 188 -0.83 -14.56 8.52
N HIS A 189 -1.04 -15.70 9.18
CA HIS A 189 0.05 -16.54 9.65
C HIS A 189 0.92 -17.12 8.52
N THR A 190 0.31 -17.46 7.38
CA THR A 190 1.05 -17.95 6.21
C THR A 190 1.95 -16.85 5.64
N ALA A 191 1.43 -15.63 5.52
CA ALA A 191 2.19 -14.46 5.06
C ALA A 191 3.34 -14.13 6.02
N VAL A 192 3.07 -14.18 7.32
CA VAL A 192 4.03 -13.93 8.39
C VAL A 192 5.21 -14.92 8.35
N LYS A 193 4.94 -16.22 8.19
CA LYS A 193 5.98 -17.25 8.07
C LYS A 193 6.94 -16.96 6.91
N TYR A 194 6.41 -16.52 5.76
CA TYR A 194 7.22 -16.10 4.63
C TYR A 194 8.06 -14.85 4.92
N LEU A 195 7.47 -13.85 5.59
CA LEU A 195 8.10 -12.55 5.80
C LEU A 195 9.25 -12.60 6.80
N VAL A 196 9.15 -13.40 7.87
CA VAL A 196 10.22 -13.58 8.88
C VAL A 196 11.51 -14.12 8.26
N GLU A 197 11.42 -14.84 7.15
CA GLU A 197 12.59 -15.35 6.43
C GLU A 197 13.31 -14.28 5.58
N GLN A 198 12.68 -13.11 5.36
CA GLN A 198 13.19 -12.07 4.47
C GLN A 198 14.17 -11.11 5.18
N GLU A 199 15.02 -10.47 4.38
CA GLU A 199 16.11 -9.59 4.84
C GLU A 199 15.61 -8.49 5.81
N LEU A 200 14.52 -7.79 5.47
CA LEU A 200 14.05 -6.66 6.28
C LEU A 200 13.48 -7.07 7.63
N TYR A 201 12.79 -8.21 7.70
CA TYR A 201 12.16 -8.67 8.94
C TYR A 201 13.21 -9.24 9.91
N LYS A 202 14.27 -9.86 9.37
CA LYS A 202 15.45 -10.26 10.13
C LYS A 202 16.20 -9.06 10.68
N ASP A 203 16.39 -8.00 9.88
CA ASP A 203 17.04 -6.76 10.31
C ASP A 203 16.29 -6.06 11.46
N GLU A 204 14.95 -6.07 11.42
CA GLU A 204 14.10 -5.52 12.50
C GLU A 204 14.04 -6.45 13.73
N GLY A 205 14.69 -7.62 13.70
CA GLY A 205 14.72 -8.56 14.83
C GLY A 205 13.37 -9.21 15.13
N ILE A 206 12.50 -9.34 14.13
CA ILE A 206 11.15 -9.89 14.31
C ILE A 206 11.27 -11.40 14.50
N VAL A 207 11.09 -11.84 15.74
CA VAL A 207 10.98 -13.25 16.12
C VAL A 207 9.53 -13.52 16.47
N ILE A 208 9.01 -14.64 16.00
CA ILE A 208 7.64 -15.04 16.26
C ILE A 208 7.68 -16.27 17.13
N SER A 209 7.08 -16.15 18.31
CA SER A 209 7.05 -17.23 19.28
C SER A 209 6.21 -18.37 18.70
N ASN A 210 6.74 -19.59 18.56
CA ASN A 210 5.94 -20.72 18.04
C ASN A 210 4.87 -21.21 19.05
N ASP A 211 4.77 -20.57 20.21
CA ASP A 211 3.91 -21.01 21.31
C ASP A 211 2.42 -20.82 20.98
N TRP A 212 2.05 -19.80 20.20
CA TRP A 212 0.66 -19.63 19.69
C TRP A 212 0.21 -20.74 18.72
N ILE A 213 1.15 -21.51 18.15
CA ILE A 213 0.83 -22.70 17.32
C ILE A 213 0.60 -23.93 18.21
N LYS A 214 1.25 -23.99 19.38
CA LYS A 214 1.30 -25.18 20.23
C LYS A 214 0.23 -25.21 21.31
N GLU A 215 -0.16 -24.06 21.85
CA GLU A 215 -1.14 -23.99 22.96
C GLU A 215 -2.50 -24.60 22.59
N TYR A 216 -2.87 -24.62 21.32
CA TYR A 216 -4.23 -25.02 20.91
C TYR A 216 -4.38 -26.46 20.37
N LEU A 217 -3.30 -27.18 20.04
CA LEU A 217 -3.42 -28.61 19.68
C LEU A 217 -3.98 -29.47 20.84
N ASN A 218 -4.02 -28.92 22.06
CA ASN A 218 -4.50 -29.58 23.27
C ASN A 218 -5.91 -29.17 23.72
N GLU A 219 -6.54 -28.14 23.13
CA GLU A 219 -7.89 -27.74 23.51
C GLU A 219 -8.93 -28.47 22.65
N LYS A 220 -9.24 -29.71 23.04
CA LYS A 220 -10.55 -30.27 22.74
C LYS A 220 -11.56 -29.50 23.59
N GLU A 221 -12.33 -28.60 22.97
CA GLU A 221 -13.42 -27.89 23.62
C GLU A 221 -14.37 -28.89 24.30
N ASN A 222 -14.45 -28.83 25.64
CA ASN A 222 -15.49 -29.50 26.39
C ASN A 222 -16.73 -28.58 26.36
N PHE A 223 -17.72 -28.93 25.53
CA PHE A 223 -19.04 -28.27 25.54
C PHE A 223 -19.70 -28.45 26.91
N ILE A 224 -19.63 -27.42 27.76
CA ILE A 224 -20.46 -27.31 28.97
C ILE A 224 -21.53 -26.26 28.68
N VAL A 225 -22.70 -26.69 28.24
CA VAL A 225 -23.91 -25.85 28.25
C VAL A 225 -24.46 -25.85 29.67
N LYS A 226 -24.30 -24.75 30.41
CA LYS A 226 -25.04 -24.51 31.65
C LYS A 226 -26.26 -23.63 31.35
N ASN A 227 -27.44 -24.15 31.69
CA ASN A 227 -28.76 -23.63 31.34
C ASN A 227 -29.28 -22.48 32.24
N GLU A 228 -28.42 -21.67 32.86
CA GLU A 228 -28.87 -20.78 33.96
C GLU A 228 -28.69 -19.27 33.77
N ASP A 229 -28.03 -18.79 32.71
CA ASP A 229 -27.83 -17.35 32.54
C ASP A 229 -28.97 -16.70 31.73
N LYS A 230 -30.15 -16.66 32.35
CA LYS A 230 -31.29 -15.88 31.88
C LYS A 230 -31.87 -15.09 33.05
N LYS A 231 -31.26 -13.95 33.40
CA LYS A 231 -31.89 -12.87 34.20
C LYS A 231 -31.07 -11.56 34.17
N PHE A 232 -31.64 -10.57 33.47
CA PHE A 232 -31.72 -9.13 33.73
C PHE A 232 -30.80 -8.49 34.80
N ASN A 233 -30.24 -7.31 34.46
CA ASN A 233 -30.70 -6.05 35.07
C ASN A 233 -30.24 -4.80 34.30
N GLU A 234 -31.22 -3.95 34.03
CA GLU A 234 -31.11 -2.55 33.62
C GLU A 234 -30.65 -1.69 34.81
N THR A 235 -29.86 -0.65 34.55
CA THR A 235 -29.98 0.65 35.26
C THR A 235 -29.24 1.72 34.48
N GLU A 236 -30.03 2.66 33.94
CA GLU A 236 -29.59 3.94 33.39
C GLU A 236 -29.04 4.84 34.50
N ASN A 237 -28.07 5.70 34.15
CA ASN A 237 -27.93 7.03 34.73
C ASN A 237 -27.20 7.93 33.74
N THR A 238 -27.95 8.91 33.22
CA THR A 238 -27.49 10.08 32.47
C THR A 238 -27.01 11.16 33.44
N GLU A 239 -25.81 11.67 33.25
CA GLU A 239 -25.42 13.00 33.74
C GLU A 239 -24.75 13.77 32.60
N GLU A 240 -25.39 14.88 32.23
CA GLU A 240 -24.87 15.94 31.37
C GLU A 240 -23.85 16.75 32.18
N ASP A 241 -22.66 17.00 31.63
CA ASP A 241 -21.83 18.10 32.12
C ASP A 241 -21.22 18.86 30.94
N SER A 242 -21.57 20.13 30.90
CA SER A 242 -20.99 21.16 30.04
C SER A 242 -19.66 21.59 30.62
N ASP A 243 -18.58 21.54 29.82
CA ASP A 243 -17.50 22.50 29.98
C ASP A 243 -16.71 22.69 28.69
N HIS A 244 -16.43 23.96 28.44
CA HIS A 244 -15.79 24.51 27.25
C HIS A 244 -14.27 24.38 27.43
N ASP A 245 -13.62 23.49 26.69
CA ASP A 245 -12.16 23.45 26.60
C ASP A 245 -11.73 23.04 25.17
N ASP A 246 -10.84 23.84 24.58
CA ASP A 246 -10.36 23.77 23.19
C ASP A 246 -9.42 22.58 22.98
N ASN A 247 -9.95 21.37 23.12
CA ASN A 247 -9.24 20.12 22.88
C ASN A 247 -9.72 19.47 21.58
N TRP A 248 -8.77 18.99 20.76
CA TRP A 248 -9.00 18.33 19.48
C TRP A 248 -10.01 17.18 19.60
N ASN A 249 -11.28 17.47 19.35
CA ASN A 249 -12.33 16.46 19.30
C ASN A 249 -12.50 15.96 17.88
N GLU A 250 -12.20 14.68 17.70
CA GLU A 250 -12.46 13.91 16.49
C GLU A 250 -13.95 13.52 16.44
N SER A 251 -14.81 14.52 16.30
CA SER A 251 -16.24 14.32 16.06
C SER A 251 -16.64 14.94 14.73
N ASP A 252 -17.55 14.22 14.09
CA ASP A 252 -18.36 14.56 12.93
C ASP A 252 -17.82 14.10 11.56
N ASP A 253 -18.54 13.09 11.08
CA ASP A 253 -18.57 12.45 9.78
C ASP A 253 -17.25 11.82 9.32
N LYS A 254 -17.06 10.56 9.75
CA LYS A 254 -16.22 9.59 9.04
C LYS A 254 -17.14 8.73 8.18
N PRO A 255 -17.00 8.70 6.84
CA PRO A 255 -17.58 7.60 6.07
C PRO A 255 -16.83 6.33 6.48
N ILE A 256 -17.58 5.36 6.98
CA ILE A 256 -17.19 3.96 7.03
C ILE A 256 -16.64 3.60 5.66
N ASN A 257 -15.48 2.93 5.62
CA ASN A 257 -14.83 2.47 4.40
C ASN A 257 -15.86 1.74 3.52
N PRO A 258 -16.37 2.32 2.42
CA PRO A 258 -17.60 1.83 1.79
C PRO A 258 -17.39 0.62 0.87
N VAL A 259 -16.24 -0.06 0.97
CA VAL A 259 -15.80 -1.05 -0.02
C VAL A 259 -15.90 -2.49 0.48
N THR A 260 -16.02 -2.75 1.79
CA THR A 260 -15.97 -4.12 2.32
C THR A 260 -17.08 -4.50 3.29
N THR A 261 -18.19 -3.75 3.36
CA THR A 261 -19.45 -4.33 3.87
C THR A 261 -20.07 -5.17 2.76
N GLU A 262 -19.43 -6.28 2.43
CA GLU A 262 -20.10 -7.34 1.67
C GLU A 262 -21.36 -7.75 2.46
N THR A 263 -22.45 -7.93 1.71
CA THR A 263 -23.80 -8.35 2.12
C THR A 263 -23.81 -9.47 3.16
N LEU A 264 -23.63 -9.12 4.43
CA LEU A 264 -23.99 -9.94 5.58
C LEU A 264 -25.18 -9.26 6.25
N LEU A 265 -26.17 -10.06 6.62
CA LEU A 265 -27.28 -9.65 7.47
C LEU A 265 -26.70 -9.24 8.82
N ASN A 266 -26.38 -7.95 8.97
CA ASN A 266 -26.15 -7.36 10.27
C ASN A 266 -27.54 -7.12 10.87
N ASP A 267 -27.95 -7.92 11.85
CA ASP A 267 -29.16 -7.63 12.61
C ASP A 267 -28.99 -6.25 13.24
N GLU A 268 -29.83 -5.30 12.80
CA GLU A 268 -29.80 -3.88 13.13
C GLU A 268 -30.23 -3.62 14.58
N THR A 269 -29.48 -4.17 15.54
CA THR A 269 -29.61 -3.81 16.95
C THR A 269 -28.31 -3.16 17.41
N GLU A 270 -28.39 -1.88 17.77
CA GLU A 270 -27.27 -0.99 18.12
C GLU A 270 -26.39 -1.51 19.28
N HIS A 271 -26.80 -2.58 19.96
CA HIS A 271 -26.12 -3.19 21.09
C HIS A 271 -25.22 -4.39 20.74
N GLN A 272 -25.18 -4.86 19.49
CA GLN A 272 -24.24 -5.92 19.04
C GLN A 272 -23.09 -5.41 18.15
N ASN A 273 -23.07 -4.12 17.82
CA ASN A 273 -22.04 -3.52 16.96
C ASN A 273 -20.64 -3.45 17.61
N ASP A 274 -20.47 -3.94 18.84
CA ASP A 274 -19.18 -4.00 19.54
C ASP A 274 -18.54 -5.40 19.65
N THR A 275 -18.97 -6.32 18.80
CA THR A 275 -18.52 -7.73 18.81
C THR A 275 -17.14 -8.01 18.19
N GLY A 276 -16.53 -7.03 17.51
CA GLY A 276 -15.19 -7.17 16.92
C GLY A 276 -14.05 -6.97 17.93
N ILE A 277 -13.00 -7.78 17.85
CA ILE A 277 -11.81 -7.67 18.71
C ILE A 277 -11.12 -6.33 18.41
N LYS A 278 -11.02 -5.47 19.44
CA LYS A 278 -10.33 -4.18 19.36
C LYS A 278 -8.87 -4.33 19.77
N PHE A 279 -7.98 -3.71 19.02
CA PHE A 279 -6.56 -3.64 19.39
C PHE A 279 -5.92 -2.32 18.94
N ALA A 280 -5.05 -1.77 19.78
CA ALA A 280 -4.28 -0.56 19.51
C ALA A 280 -2.78 -0.86 19.69
N PRO A 281 -2.16 -1.53 18.71
CA PRO A 281 -0.81 -2.08 18.89
C PRO A 281 0.30 -1.02 18.78
N GLY A 282 -0.04 0.18 18.29
CA GLY A 282 0.81 1.36 18.33
C GLY A 282 0.61 2.20 19.58
N GLU A 283 -0.24 1.78 20.52
CA GLU A 283 -0.49 2.50 21.76
C GLU A 283 0.80 2.59 22.59
N ASN A 284 1.10 3.78 23.09
CA ASN A 284 2.34 4.15 23.79
C ASN A 284 3.62 4.20 22.94
N ASN A 285 3.58 3.84 21.65
CA ASN A 285 4.71 4.04 20.75
C ASN A 285 4.77 5.48 20.25
N ARG A 286 5.99 6.01 20.08
CA ARG A 286 6.20 7.34 19.51
C ARG A 286 6.25 7.26 17.99
N PRO A 287 5.54 8.14 17.27
CA PRO A 287 5.62 8.19 15.82
C PRO A 287 7.05 8.48 15.32
N ILE A 288 7.44 7.85 14.22
CA ILE A 288 8.69 8.09 13.52
C ILE A 288 8.41 8.95 12.29
N SER A 289 9.28 9.92 12.00
CA SER A 289 9.19 10.70 10.77
C SER A 289 9.41 9.81 9.55
N VAL A 290 8.45 9.80 8.63
CA VAL A 290 8.51 9.07 7.35
C VAL A 290 9.73 9.49 6.52
N LEU A 291 10.20 10.74 6.67
CA LEU A 291 11.36 11.24 5.93
C LEU A 291 12.71 10.78 6.50
N MET A 292 12.73 10.33 7.76
CA MET A 292 13.97 9.89 8.43
C MET A 292 14.16 8.37 8.31
N ASP A 293 13.07 7.61 8.22
CA ASP A 293 13.11 6.16 8.08
C ASP A 293 13.34 5.78 6.59
N LEU A 294 14.56 5.38 6.27
CA LEU A 294 14.99 5.04 4.91
C LEU A 294 14.30 3.80 4.34
N LYS A 295 13.80 2.91 5.20
CA LYS A 295 13.16 1.63 4.83
C LYS A 295 11.64 1.67 5.06
N VAL A 296 11.09 2.86 5.29
CA VAL A 296 9.71 3.04 5.73
C VAL A 296 8.70 2.49 4.74
N ASP A 297 8.92 2.68 3.43
CA ASP A 297 8.05 2.16 2.37
C ASP A 297 7.97 0.63 2.42
N GLU A 298 9.15 -0.01 2.48
CA GLU A 298 9.28 -1.46 2.41
C GLU A 298 8.74 -2.15 3.66
N LEU A 299 8.86 -1.52 4.82
CA LEU A 299 8.30 -1.99 6.09
C LEU A 299 6.81 -1.67 6.23
N THR A 300 6.32 -0.62 5.56
CA THR A 300 4.90 -0.24 5.63
C THR A 300 4.03 -1.08 4.72
N PHE A 301 4.52 -1.43 3.52
CA PHE A 301 3.75 -2.13 2.49
C PHE A 301 4.35 -3.49 2.09
N PRO A 302 4.24 -4.52 2.94
CA PRO A 302 4.73 -5.86 2.66
C PRO A 302 4.16 -6.45 1.37
N LYS A 303 2.91 -6.13 0.99
CA LYS A 303 2.32 -6.61 -0.27
C LYS A 303 2.99 -6.01 -1.51
N VAL A 304 3.59 -4.83 -1.37
CA VAL A 304 4.30 -4.16 -2.47
C VAL A 304 5.73 -4.66 -2.59
N TYR A 305 6.47 -4.71 -1.48
CA TYR A 305 7.92 -4.94 -1.44
C TYR A 305 8.32 -6.35 -0.98
N CYS A 306 7.37 -7.16 -0.51
CA CYS A 306 7.56 -8.57 -0.13
C CYS A 306 8.61 -8.79 0.98
N GLY A 307 8.79 -7.81 1.86
CA GLY A 307 9.80 -7.85 2.93
C GLY A 307 11.25 -7.75 2.45
N LYS A 308 11.48 -7.33 1.21
CA LYS A 308 12.81 -7.19 0.62
C LYS A 308 13.18 -5.74 0.42
N GLN A 309 14.44 -5.40 0.70
CA GLN A 309 14.96 -4.06 0.45
C GLN A 309 15.17 -3.82 -1.05
N ARG A 310 14.93 -2.58 -1.51
CA ARG A 310 15.33 -2.14 -2.85
C ARG A 310 16.86 -2.15 -2.95
N LYS A 311 17.41 -2.95 -3.88
CA LYS A 311 18.85 -3.04 -4.11
C LYS A 311 19.29 -2.06 -5.19
N ILE A 312 19.41 -0.78 -4.81
CA ILE A 312 19.84 0.29 -5.71
C ILE A 312 21.35 0.16 -5.99
N LYS A 313 21.75 0.28 -7.25
CA LYS A 313 23.18 0.24 -7.63
C LYS A 313 23.94 1.44 -7.05
N GLU A 314 25.12 1.19 -6.47
CA GLU A 314 25.95 2.19 -5.75
C GLU A 314 26.25 3.47 -6.54
N ASN A 315 26.42 3.34 -7.87
CA ASN A 315 26.75 4.46 -8.74
C ASN A 315 25.56 5.38 -9.08
N VAL A 316 24.36 5.11 -8.55
CA VAL A 316 23.14 5.83 -8.91
C VAL A 316 22.61 6.64 -7.73
N LYS A 317 22.70 7.97 -7.84
CA LYS A 317 22.06 8.89 -6.88
C LYS A 317 20.56 9.00 -7.15
N LEU A 318 19.76 8.27 -6.38
CA LEU A 318 18.31 8.36 -6.34
C LEU A 318 17.85 9.08 -5.07
N THR A 319 16.99 10.09 -5.23
CA THR A 319 16.29 10.73 -4.12
C THR A 319 14.94 10.05 -3.92
N TYR A 320 14.36 10.15 -2.72
CA TYR A 320 13.03 9.61 -2.43
C TYR A 320 11.98 10.05 -3.48
N ALA A 321 11.93 11.35 -3.80
CA ALA A 321 11.04 11.88 -4.84
C ALA A 321 11.23 11.25 -6.23
N LYS A 322 12.45 10.82 -6.59
CA LYS A 322 12.71 10.11 -7.85
C LYS A 322 12.16 8.68 -7.81
N ILE A 323 12.30 8.01 -6.67
CA ILE A 323 11.78 6.67 -6.45
C ILE A 323 10.26 6.71 -6.50
N ALA A 324 9.63 7.59 -5.72
CA ALA A 324 8.20 7.88 -5.76
C ALA A 324 7.68 8.09 -7.18
N LYS A 325 8.33 9.00 -7.93
CA LYS A 325 7.97 9.28 -9.33
C LYS A 325 8.13 8.07 -10.26
N SER A 326 9.02 7.15 -9.95
CA SER A 326 9.16 5.88 -10.68
C SER A 326 7.98 4.97 -10.37
N GLU A 327 7.72 4.73 -9.08
CA GLU A 327 6.66 3.84 -8.60
C GLU A 327 5.26 4.29 -9.03
N LEU A 328 4.98 5.59 -9.03
CA LEU A 328 3.70 6.15 -9.47
C LEU A 328 3.41 5.94 -10.96
N ARG A 329 4.47 5.81 -11.77
CA ARG A 329 4.36 5.74 -13.23
C ARG A 329 4.66 4.38 -13.79
N ILE A 330 5.20 3.46 -13.02
CA ILE A 330 5.56 2.14 -13.51
C ILE A 330 4.30 1.38 -13.98
N PHE A 331 4.49 0.50 -14.96
CA PHE A 331 3.43 -0.35 -15.51
C PHE A 331 2.78 -1.24 -14.44
N ASP A 332 3.56 -1.66 -13.44
CA ASP A 332 3.06 -2.37 -12.28
C ASP A 332 2.27 -1.42 -11.37
N ARG A 333 0.95 -1.63 -11.32
CA ARG A 333 0.03 -0.71 -10.62
C ARG A 333 -0.11 -1.00 -9.13
N ARG A 334 0.71 -1.89 -8.53
CA ARG A 334 0.64 -2.19 -7.09
C ARG A 334 0.85 -0.96 -6.19
N CYS A 335 1.63 0.03 -6.64
CA CYS A 335 1.84 1.31 -5.95
C CYS A 335 0.75 2.35 -6.23
N GLY A 336 -0.19 2.06 -7.14
CA GLY A 336 -1.34 2.93 -7.46
C GLY A 336 -2.48 2.86 -6.44
N ARG A 337 -2.32 2.10 -5.34
CA ARG A 337 -3.29 2.05 -4.25
C ARG A 337 -3.37 3.40 -3.55
N VAL A 338 -4.59 3.85 -3.24
CA VAL A 338 -4.83 5.16 -2.61
C VAL A 338 -3.98 5.34 -1.34
N SER A 339 -3.88 4.32 -0.48
CA SER A 339 -3.04 4.37 0.71
C SER A 339 -1.54 4.50 0.39
N LYS A 340 -1.01 3.81 -0.62
CA LYS A 340 0.40 4.01 -1.03
C LYS A 340 0.62 5.39 -1.67
N LEU A 341 -0.32 5.87 -2.47
CA LEU A 341 -0.24 7.18 -3.13
C LEU A 341 -0.13 8.33 -2.13
N PHE A 342 -0.95 8.32 -1.07
CA PHE A 342 -0.93 9.39 -0.05
C PHE A 342 0.19 9.25 0.97
N PHE A 343 0.80 8.07 1.06
CA PHE A 343 1.99 7.85 1.88
C PHE A 343 3.27 8.40 1.23
N THR A 344 3.32 8.36 -0.11
CA THR A 344 4.53 8.64 -0.90
C THR A 344 4.64 10.11 -1.26
#